data_AF-A0A1Z5R5C2-F1
#
_entry.id   AF-A0A1Z5R5C2-F1
#
_cell.length_a   1.000
_cell.length_b   1.000
_cell.length_c   1.000
_cell.angle_alpha   90.00
_cell.angle_beta   90.00
_cell.angle_gamma   90.00
#
_symmetry.space_group_name_H-M   'P 1'
#
loop_
_entity.id
_entity.type
_entity.pdbx_description
1 polymer ?
#
loop_
_entity_poly.entity_id
_entity_poly.type
_entity_poly.pdbx_seq_one_letter_code
_entity_poly.pdbx_strand_id
1 'polypeptide(L)'
;MEELSKKAPAPSLLSLCLDAVAARLISDNARAGGGVGRTGWPGGCGGGDGLGGFSEDDGGEADEDRLHPEEVAEGLPWELLHRLASRLPPVALESLHHAAHARCCSSAKTTSGLGLQDGDRRGMKRSRCEDFSTTWQLLFKLRWPLDNAGHNNLGTVDWQQKYWEKHLQECLDEAAESAFLPSFCGNIGELSISAKIMNSIYQSIDTSQHHSRLEYQCSKFGCYVRCLRLQGVLCNAETSDLLQQCKLERLMFIRIISDPEVNGACLLLSWHAETLLSLEFIHCQLYPTIMDKICRSLCQEGSSHGIQRFSIKSSQICETKPLTISSGLLNFLSSGKSLHLLSLNDTKMQSSLAQMIIHTLLESSCDLHTLEISENNIAGWLSKLNKSSTNSLALRSDIFMNSLSILNLRENNLQKDDVVDLHKILIKMPNLRDLDISGNPIMDEGIRSMIPFISWSIQKENPLLRLTVENCELSSIGVIMLLECLTTVKQPLDVLSIADNHLGSSVAAALAKFLGSHVRALNATDIGLGTLGFQILEEALPTEVALSHINISKNRGGIRAAYFVSRLIGRAPNLVSVNAAANLLPPESLEVICNSLKQGT
;
A
#
# COMPACT_ATOMS: atom_id res chain seq x y z
N MET A 1 -37.36 -21.74 36.34
CA MET A 1 -38.38 -22.35 35.45
C MET A 1 -39.04 -21.18 34.75
N GLU A 2 -38.83 -20.87 33.47
CA GLU A 2 -38.63 -21.75 32.32
C GLU A 2 -37.96 -20.90 31.22
N GLU A 3 -36.66 -21.09 30.99
CA GLU A 3 -35.98 -20.58 29.79
C GLU A 3 -36.43 -21.46 28.63
N LEU A 4 -37.34 -20.95 27.82
CA LEU A 4 -37.80 -21.62 26.60
C LEU A 4 -36.64 -21.64 25.59
N SER A 5 -35.94 -22.77 25.60
CA SER A 5 -35.16 -23.33 24.51
C SER A 5 -35.87 -23.10 23.17
N LYS A 6 -35.47 -22.06 22.43
CA LYS A 6 -35.76 -21.96 21.00
C LYS A 6 -34.94 -23.03 20.30
N LYS A 7 -35.45 -24.26 20.28
CA LYS A 7 -35.00 -25.31 19.35
C LYS A 7 -35.09 -24.72 17.95
N ALA A 8 -33.96 -24.71 17.23
CA ALA A 8 -33.94 -24.35 15.81
C ALA A 8 -35.01 -25.19 15.07
N PRO A 9 -35.76 -24.61 14.12
CA PRO A 9 -36.75 -25.37 13.37
C PRO A 9 -36.09 -26.57 12.70
N ALA A 10 -36.80 -27.70 12.64
CA ALA A 10 -36.29 -28.90 11.98
C ALA A 10 -35.86 -28.56 10.54
N PRO A 11 -34.68 -29.02 10.08
CA PRO A 11 -34.18 -28.70 8.76
C PRO A 11 -35.18 -29.17 7.70
N SER A 12 -35.47 -28.33 6.71
CA SER A 12 -36.33 -28.70 5.59
C SER A 12 -35.70 -29.84 4.78
N LEU A 13 -36.51 -30.64 4.07
CA LEU A 13 -36.01 -31.70 3.18
C LEU A 13 -34.98 -31.14 2.18
N LEU A 14 -35.24 -29.95 1.63
CA LEU A 14 -34.31 -29.24 0.75
C LEU A 14 -32.98 -28.91 1.45
N SER A 15 -33.02 -28.50 2.72
CA SER A 15 -31.80 -28.26 3.51
C SER A 15 -31.00 -29.56 3.67
N LEU A 16 -31.66 -30.66 4.03
CA LEU A 16 -30.99 -31.95 4.21
C LEU A 16 -30.37 -32.47 2.90
N CYS A 17 -31.04 -32.28 1.77
CA CYS A 17 -30.50 -32.62 0.45
C CYS A 17 -29.26 -31.77 0.12
N LEU A 18 -29.29 -30.46 0.36
CA LEU A 18 -28.14 -29.59 0.13
C LEU A 18 -26.97 -29.92 1.07
N ASP A 19 -27.24 -30.31 2.33
CA ASP A 19 -26.22 -30.77 3.28
C ASP A 19 -25.58 -32.08 2.81
N ALA A 20 -26.36 -33.02 2.28
CA ALA A 20 -25.84 -34.28 1.73
C ALA A 20 -24.98 -34.05 0.48
N VAL A 21 -25.41 -33.17 -0.43
CA VAL A 21 -24.64 -32.78 -1.62
C VAL A 21 -23.34 -32.08 -1.21
N ALA A 22 -23.39 -31.16 -0.25
CA ALA A 22 -22.20 -30.50 0.29
C ALA A 22 -21.22 -31.51 0.90
N ALA A 23 -21.71 -32.43 1.73
CA ALA A 23 -20.87 -33.47 2.36
C ALA A 23 -20.18 -34.38 1.31
N ARG A 24 -20.89 -34.75 0.24
CA ARG A 24 -20.31 -35.56 -0.84
C ARG A 24 -19.25 -34.78 -1.63
N LEU A 25 -19.52 -33.52 -2.00
CA LEU A 25 -18.54 -32.65 -2.66
C LEU A 25 -17.28 -32.43 -1.80
N ILE A 26 -17.43 -32.30 -0.48
CA ILE A 26 -16.30 -32.16 0.45
C ILE A 26 -15.46 -33.44 0.46
N SER A 27 -16.10 -34.60 0.61
CA SER A 27 -15.43 -35.91 0.61
C SER A 27 -14.68 -36.17 -0.70
N ASP A 28 -15.29 -35.86 -1.85
CA ASP A 28 -14.71 -36.15 -3.15
C ASP A 28 -13.54 -35.21 -3.48
N ASN A 29 -13.61 -33.93 -3.08
CA ASN A 29 -12.48 -32.99 -3.19
C ASN A 29 -11.30 -33.41 -2.30
N ALA A 30 -11.54 -34.01 -1.13
CA ALA A 30 -10.47 -34.52 -0.28
C ALA A 30 -9.74 -35.73 -0.91
N ARG A 31 -10.41 -36.49 -1.79
CA ARG A 31 -9.87 -37.71 -2.44
C ARG A 31 -9.21 -37.44 -3.81
N ALA A 32 -9.57 -36.37 -4.51
CA ALA A 32 -9.13 -36.12 -5.89
C ALA A 32 -7.66 -35.65 -6.05
N GLY A 33 -6.95 -35.30 -4.97
CA GLY A 33 -5.59 -34.75 -5.04
C GLY A 33 -4.45 -35.76 -5.29
N GLY A 34 -4.76 -37.01 -5.69
CA GLY A 34 -3.77 -38.07 -5.93
C GLY A 34 -3.24 -38.20 -7.36
N GLY A 35 -3.80 -37.46 -8.33
CA GLY A 35 -3.41 -37.55 -9.75
C GLY A 35 -2.79 -36.26 -10.28
N VAL A 36 -1.51 -36.30 -10.67
CA VAL A 36 -0.83 -35.21 -11.39
C VAL A 36 -1.46 -35.07 -12.78
N GLY A 37 -2.39 -34.15 -12.94
CA GLY A 37 -2.99 -33.77 -14.22
C GLY A 37 -2.61 -32.34 -14.60
N ARG A 38 -1.63 -32.19 -15.50
CA ARG A 38 -1.32 -30.93 -16.20
C ARG A 38 -2.58 -30.44 -16.93
N THR A 39 -3.32 -29.49 -16.37
CA THR A 39 -4.31 -28.73 -17.13
C THR A 39 -3.61 -27.57 -17.84
N GLY A 40 -3.03 -27.88 -19.01
CA GLY A 40 -2.50 -26.86 -19.92
C GLY A 40 -3.61 -25.99 -20.50
N TRP A 41 -3.40 -24.68 -20.50
CA TRP A 41 -4.19 -23.77 -21.34
C TRP A 41 -3.91 -24.04 -22.84
N PRO A 42 -4.90 -23.91 -23.73
CA PRO A 42 -4.71 -24.15 -25.15
C PRO A 42 -4.15 -22.88 -25.82
N GLY A 43 -2.94 -22.98 -26.38
CA GLY A 43 -2.36 -21.94 -27.22
C GLY A 43 -1.17 -22.47 -28.02
N GLY A 44 -1.41 -22.88 -29.27
CA GLY A 44 -0.34 -23.22 -30.21
C GLY A 44 -0.79 -24.23 -31.29
N CYS A 45 -1.23 -23.73 -32.44
CA CYS A 45 -1.50 -24.56 -33.62
C CYS A 45 -0.20 -24.88 -34.38
N GLY A 46 0.00 -26.18 -34.70
CA GLY A 46 0.65 -26.72 -35.89
C GLY A 46 2.20 -26.77 -35.90
N GLY A 47 2.87 -27.87 -36.24
CA GLY A 47 2.44 -29.19 -36.71
C GLY A 47 3.67 -30.08 -36.98
N GLY A 48 3.45 -31.36 -37.30
CA GLY A 48 4.47 -32.23 -37.90
C GLY A 48 4.62 -33.63 -37.29
N ASP A 49 3.79 -34.56 -37.77
CA ASP A 49 4.02 -35.98 -38.09
C ASP A 49 4.94 -36.89 -37.22
N GLY A 50 4.32 -37.96 -36.72
CA GLY A 50 4.67 -39.32 -37.10
C GLY A 50 5.60 -40.13 -36.17
N LEU A 51 5.00 -41.11 -35.48
CA LEU A 51 5.25 -42.57 -35.59
C LEU A 51 5.00 -43.28 -34.25
N GLY A 52 4.25 -44.38 -34.33
CA GLY A 52 3.68 -45.10 -33.19
C GLY A 52 4.63 -46.01 -32.42
N GLY A 53 4.15 -46.42 -31.25
CA GLY A 53 4.77 -47.46 -30.42
C GLY A 53 3.95 -47.72 -29.16
N PHE A 54 3.12 -48.76 -29.21
CA PHE A 54 2.61 -49.62 -28.13
C PHE A 54 2.31 -48.99 -26.76
N SER A 55 1.02 -48.83 -26.46
CA SER A 55 0.50 -48.70 -25.10
C SER A 55 0.09 -50.09 -24.62
N GLU A 56 0.73 -50.57 -23.55
CA GLU A 56 0.22 -51.69 -22.76
C GLU A 56 -1.00 -51.20 -21.96
N ASP A 57 -2.09 -51.94 -22.12
CA ASP A 57 -3.33 -51.89 -21.33
C ASP A 57 -2.97 -52.09 -19.85
N ASP A 58 -3.21 -51.07 -19.02
CA ASP A 58 -3.47 -51.27 -17.59
C ASP A 58 -4.87 -50.75 -17.29
N GLY A 59 -5.70 -51.66 -16.80
CA GLY A 59 -7.15 -51.51 -16.74
C GLY A 59 -7.59 -50.38 -15.83
N GLY A 60 -8.25 -49.38 -16.40
CA GLY A 60 -9.03 -48.40 -15.64
C GLY A 60 -10.27 -49.05 -15.03
N GLU A 61 -10.26 -49.27 -13.71
CA GLU A 61 -11.49 -49.36 -12.94
C GLU A 61 -12.18 -47.99 -12.99
N ALA A 62 -13.46 -47.99 -13.36
CA ALA A 62 -14.27 -46.82 -13.61
C ALA A 62 -14.40 -45.92 -12.36
N ASP A 63 -14.13 -44.63 -12.55
CA ASP A 63 -14.33 -43.51 -11.60
C ASP A 63 -15.84 -43.18 -11.46
N GLU A 64 -16.72 -44.20 -11.37
CA GLU A 64 -18.18 -44.10 -11.58
C GLU A 64 -19.00 -43.63 -10.34
N ASP A 65 -18.38 -43.45 -9.17
CA ASP A 65 -19.10 -43.09 -7.92
C ASP A 65 -18.76 -41.69 -7.37
N ARG A 66 -18.10 -40.82 -8.15
CA ARG A 66 -17.75 -39.45 -7.73
C ARG A 66 -18.80 -38.43 -8.17
N LEU A 67 -19.17 -37.52 -7.27
CA LEU A 67 -20.04 -36.39 -7.63
C LEU A 67 -19.20 -35.24 -8.19
N HIS A 68 -19.35 -34.96 -9.49
CA HIS A 68 -18.58 -33.92 -10.16
C HIS A 68 -19.17 -32.52 -9.94
N PRO A 69 -18.36 -31.50 -9.57
CA PRO A 69 -18.83 -30.12 -9.43
C PRO A 69 -19.52 -29.57 -10.69
N GLU A 70 -19.12 -30.05 -11.88
CA GLU A 70 -19.73 -29.71 -13.18
C GLU A 70 -21.19 -30.16 -13.26
N GLU A 71 -21.49 -31.40 -12.85
CA GLU A 71 -22.85 -31.95 -12.86
C GLU A 71 -23.76 -31.19 -11.90
N VAL A 72 -23.24 -30.83 -10.72
CA VAL A 72 -23.96 -30.02 -9.72
C VAL A 72 -24.19 -28.61 -10.24
N ALA A 73 -23.18 -28.01 -10.88
CA ALA A 73 -23.27 -26.69 -11.47
C ALA A 73 -24.27 -26.63 -12.64
N GLU A 74 -24.38 -27.68 -13.45
CA GLU A 74 -25.36 -27.76 -14.55
C GLU A 74 -26.78 -28.07 -14.05
N GLY A 75 -26.92 -28.97 -13.09
CA GLY A 75 -28.21 -29.48 -12.61
C GLY A 75 -29.00 -28.55 -11.70
N LEU A 76 -28.35 -27.60 -11.03
CA LEU A 76 -29.01 -26.72 -10.05
C LEU A 76 -29.29 -25.29 -10.58
N PRO A 77 -30.45 -24.70 -10.23
CA PRO A 77 -30.69 -23.26 -10.35
C PRO A 77 -29.74 -22.45 -9.47
N TRP A 78 -29.46 -21.21 -9.88
CA TRP A 78 -28.46 -20.36 -9.22
C TRP A 78 -28.78 -20.03 -7.75
N GLU A 79 -30.07 -19.90 -7.41
CA GLU A 79 -30.51 -19.72 -6.01
C GLU A 79 -30.10 -20.91 -5.12
N LEU A 80 -30.18 -22.13 -5.64
CA LEU A 80 -29.78 -23.33 -4.91
C LEU A 80 -28.26 -23.49 -4.89
N LEU A 81 -27.56 -23.09 -5.96
CA LEU A 81 -26.09 -23.04 -5.98
C LEU A 81 -25.53 -22.07 -4.94
N HIS A 82 -26.13 -20.89 -4.76
CA HIS A 82 -25.73 -19.97 -3.69
C HIS A 82 -25.98 -20.52 -2.29
N ARG A 83 -27.11 -21.21 -2.08
CA ARG A 83 -27.39 -21.87 -0.80
C ARG A 83 -26.41 -23.02 -0.54
N LEU A 84 -26.04 -23.78 -1.56
CA LEU A 84 -25.03 -24.82 -1.49
C LEU A 84 -23.64 -24.23 -1.17
N ALA A 85 -23.23 -23.20 -1.92
CA ALA A 85 -21.96 -22.50 -1.76
C ALA A 85 -21.74 -22.00 -0.32
N SER A 86 -22.80 -21.50 0.33
CA SER A 86 -22.74 -21.04 1.73
C SER A 86 -22.42 -22.14 2.76
N ARG A 87 -22.48 -23.42 2.36
CA ARG A 87 -22.23 -24.60 3.19
C ARG A 87 -20.90 -25.29 2.86
N LEU A 88 -20.21 -24.84 1.82
CA LEU A 88 -18.98 -25.46 1.35
C LEU A 88 -17.75 -24.82 2.01
N PRO A 89 -16.72 -25.61 2.34
CA PRO A 89 -15.41 -25.09 2.64
C PRO A 89 -14.75 -24.46 1.39
N PRO A 90 -13.74 -23.61 1.58
CA PRO A 90 -13.09 -22.87 0.50
C PRO A 90 -12.63 -23.71 -0.70
N VAL A 91 -12.00 -24.87 -0.50
CA VAL A 91 -11.57 -25.72 -1.64
C VAL A 91 -12.75 -26.23 -2.46
N ALA A 92 -13.81 -26.69 -1.79
CA ALA A 92 -14.98 -27.22 -2.49
C ALA A 92 -15.77 -26.09 -3.18
N LEU A 93 -15.80 -24.90 -2.58
CA LEU A 93 -16.38 -23.71 -3.18
C LEU A 93 -15.61 -23.28 -4.43
N GLU A 94 -14.28 -23.37 -4.43
CA GLU A 94 -13.46 -23.09 -5.60
C GLU A 94 -13.78 -24.02 -6.77
N SER A 95 -13.86 -25.34 -6.52
CA SER A 95 -14.22 -26.30 -7.56
C SER A 95 -15.61 -26.00 -8.14
N LEU A 96 -16.58 -25.70 -7.28
CA LEU A 96 -17.92 -25.29 -7.70
C LEU A 96 -17.91 -23.96 -8.47
N HIS A 97 -17.07 -23.00 -8.09
CA HIS A 97 -16.95 -21.72 -8.77
C HIS A 97 -16.42 -21.89 -10.19
N HIS A 98 -15.38 -22.69 -10.40
CA HIS A 98 -14.87 -22.98 -11.73
C HIS A 98 -15.91 -23.67 -12.62
N ALA A 99 -16.61 -24.67 -12.09
CA ALA A 99 -17.67 -25.38 -12.78
C ALA A 99 -18.82 -24.44 -13.20
N ALA A 100 -19.27 -23.57 -12.29
CA ALA A 100 -20.30 -22.57 -12.57
C ALA A 100 -19.85 -21.53 -13.60
N HIS A 101 -18.59 -21.08 -13.54
CA HIS A 101 -18.03 -20.17 -14.53
C HIS A 101 -17.93 -20.82 -15.92
N ALA A 102 -17.54 -22.10 -15.99
CA ALA A 102 -17.50 -22.87 -17.23
C ALA A 102 -18.89 -23.01 -17.87
N ARG A 103 -19.94 -23.27 -17.06
CA ARG A 103 -21.35 -23.26 -17.49
C ARG A 103 -21.76 -21.91 -18.13
N CYS A 104 -21.35 -20.79 -17.54
CA CYS A 104 -21.65 -19.47 -18.07
C CYS A 104 -20.91 -19.18 -19.38
N CYS A 105 -19.64 -19.59 -19.48
CA CYS A 105 -18.84 -19.40 -20.69
C CYS A 105 -19.29 -20.27 -21.88
N SER A 106 -19.75 -21.50 -21.63
CA SER A 106 -20.28 -22.40 -22.67
C SER A 106 -21.61 -21.91 -23.23
N SER A 107 -22.50 -21.40 -22.38
CA SER A 107 -23.76 -20.77 -22.79
C SER A 107 -23.57 -19.50 -23.63
N ALA A 108 -22.46 -18.78 -23.49
CA ALA A 108 -22.16 -17.60 -24.31
C ALA A 108 -21.64 -17.96 -25.71
N LYS A 109 -20.93 -19.10 -25.85
CA LYS A 109 -20.39 -19.58 -27.13
C LYS A 109 -21.45 -20.20 -28.04
N THR A 110 -22.47 -20.87 -27.48
CA THR A 110 -23.57 -21.46 -28.26
C THR A 110 -24.45 -20.42 -28.94
N THR A 111 -24.57 -19.20 -28.38
CA THR A 111 -25.31 -18.10 -28.99
C THR A 111 -24.59 -17.39 -30.13
N SER A 112 -23.26 -17.55 -30.23
CA SER A 112 -22.45 -16.94 -31.31
C SER A 112 -22.26 -17.83 -32.54
N GLY A 113 -22.72 -19.09 -32.51
CA GLY A 113 -22.49 -20.09 -33.57
C GLY A 113 -23.64 -20.32 -34.55
N LEU A 114 -24.82 -19.71 -34.36
CA LEU A 114 -25.96 -19.86 -35.27
C LEU A 114 -26.07 -18.63 -36.17
N GLY A 115 -25.52 -18.74 -37.38
CA GLY A 115 -25.70 -17.76 -38.44
C GLY A 115 -27.17 -17.69 -38.88
N LEU A 116 -27.86 -16.63 -38.49
CA LEU A 116 -29.08 -16.15 -39.13
C LEU A 116 -28.92 -14.66 -39.41
N GLN A 117 -28.86 -14.30 -40.70
CA GLN A 117 -29.10 -12.95 -41.18
C GLN A 117 -30.60 -12.66 -41.01
N ASP A 118 -30.97 -11.66 -40.22
CA ASP A 118 -31.55 -10.39 -40.72
C ASP A 118 -31.96 -9.49 -39.53
N GLY A 119 -32.02 -8.18 -39.77
CA GLY A 119 -31.95 -7.13 -38.77
C GLY A 119 -33.16 -6.94 -37.85
N ASP A 120 -32.89 -6.77 -36.55
CA ASP A 120 -33.45 -5.68 -35.73
C ASP A 120 -32.56 -5.52 -34.47
N ARG A 121 -31.61 -4.57 -34.50
CA ARG A 121 -30.71 -4.32 -33.35
C ARG A 121 -31.48 -3.60 -32.24
N ARG A 122 -32.07 -4.37 -31.32
CA ARG A 122 -32.37 -3.91 -29.96
C ARG A 122 -31.48 -4.63 -28.95
N GLY A 123 -30.72 -3.84 -28.20
CA GLY A 123 -29.60 -4.27 -27.37
C GLY A 123 -29.90 -5.46 -26.45
N MET A 124 -29.22 -6.56 -26.71
CA MET A 124 -29.19 -7.71 -25.83
C MET A 124 -28.22 -7.40 -24.68
N LYS A 125 -28.77 -7.07 -23.50
CA LYS A 125 -28.03 -6.88 -22.26
C LYS A 125 -27.15 -8.11 -22.01
N ARG A 126 -25.84 -7.94 -21.90
CA ARG A 126 -24.91 -8.96 -21.36
C ARG A 126 -25.52 -9.47 -20.05
N SER A 127 -25.86 -10.75 -19.97
CA SER A 127 -26.33 -11.37 -18.73
C SER A 127 -25.27 -11.16 -17.67
N ARG A 128 -25.66 -10.58 -16.52
CA ARG A 128 -24.80 -10.59 -15.32
C ARG A 128 -24.52 -12.06 -15.01
N CYS A 129 -23.28 -12.50 -15.21
CA CYS A 129 -22.82 -13.76 -14.62
C CYS A 129 -22.92 -13.53 -13.10
N GLU A 130 -23.85 -14.21 -12.45
CA GLU A 130 -23.94 -14.17 -11.00
C GLU A 130 -22.63 -14.80 -10.45
N ASP A 131 -22.06 -14.25 -9.38
CA ASP A 131 -20.74 -14.65 -8.84
C ASP A 131 -20.86 -15.11 -7.37
N PHE A 132 -19.92 -15.92 -6.88
CA PHE A 132 -19.91 -16.35 -5.48
C PHE A 132 -19.26 -15.33 -4.53
N SER A 133 -19.13 -14.07 -4.95
CA SER A 133 -18.37 -13.03 -4.26
C SER A 133 -18.82 -12.79 -2.81
N THR A 134 -20.13 -12.81 -2.58
CA THR A 134 -20.71 -12.70 -1.23
C THR A 134 -20.36 -13.87 -0.31
N THR A 135 -20.26 -15.08 -0.87
CA THR A 135 -19.90 -16.29 -0.11
C THR A 135 -18.42 -16.27 0.26
N TRP A 136 -17.55 -15.90 -0.69
CA TRP A 136 -16.13 -15.68 -0.43
C TRP A 136 -15.89 -14.59 0.62
N GLN A 137 -16.64 -13.50 0.58
CA GLN A 137 -16.56 -12.44 1.58
C GLN A 137 -16.93 -12.95 2.99
N LEU A 138 -17.96 -13.79 3.11
CA LEU A 138 -18.36 -14.38 4.39
C LEU A 138 -17.27 -15.33 4.92
N LEU A 139 -16.71 -16.20 4.07
CA LEU A 139 -15.60 -17.09 4.45
C LEU A 139 -14.36 -16.30 4.88
N PHE A 140 -14.04 -15.21 4.17
CA PHE A 140 -12.93 -14.33 4.53
C PHE A 140 -13.12 -13.71 5.92
N LYS A 141 -14.31 -13.14 6.20
CA LYS A 141 -14.61 -12.54 7.51
C LYS A 141 -14.67 -13.57 8.63
N LEU A 142 -15.12 -14.79 8.33
CA LEU A 142 -15.16 -15.88 9.30
C LEU A 142 -13.76 -16.30 9.75
N ARG A 143 -12.81 -16.43 8.79
CA ARG A 143 -11.42 -16.79 9.10
C ARG A 143 -10.61 -15.62 9.67
N TRP A 144 -10.87 -14.39 9.21
CA TRP A 144 -10.13 -13.18 9.57
C TRP A 144 -11.02 -12.01 10.02
N PRO A 145 -11.61 -12.06 11.21
CA PRO A 145 -12.61 -11.08 11.67
C PRO A 145 -12.06 -9.69 11.96
N LEU A 146 -10.76 -9.56 12.25
CA LEU A 146 -10.09 -8.30 12.57
C LEU A 146 -9.55 -7.55 11.33
N ASP A 147 -9.67 -8.13 10.14
CA ASP A 147 -9.11 -7.54 8.93
C ASP A 147 -10.14 -6.69 8.18
N ASN A 148 -9.96 -5.37 8.23
CA ASN A 148 -10.81 -4.39 7.56
C ASN A 148 -10.45 -4.28 6.07
N ALA A 149 -10.50 -5.38 5.33
CA ALA A 149 -10.11 -5.48 3.92
C ALA A 149 -10.97 -4.65 2.93
N GLY A 150 -11.89 -3.80 3.42
CA GLY A 150 -12.90 -3.09 2.64
C GLY A 150 -12.61 -1.63 2.27
N HIS A 151 -11.54 -1.00 2.76
CA HIS A 151 -11.44 0.48 2.68
C HIS A 151 -10.49 1.11 1.65
N ASN A 152 -9.69 0.35 0.89
CA ASN A 152 -8.60 0.98 0.11
C ASN A 152 -8.61 0.81 -1.42
N ASN A 153 -9.66 0.28 -2.07
CA ASN A 153 -9.68 0.22 -3.55
C ASN A 153 -11.02 0.65 -4.13
N LEU A 154 -11.00 1.67 -5.00
CA LEU A 154 -12.11 2.14 -5.83
C LEU A 154 -12.35 1.17 -7.01
N GLY A 155 -12.58 -0.12 -6.71
CA GLY A 155 -12.79 -1.19 -7.70
C GLY A 155 -13.58 -2.36 -7.09
N THR A 156 -14.18 -3.19 -7.95
CA THR A 156 -14.85 -4.43 -7.53
C THR A 156 -13.83 -5.36 -6.87
N VAL A 157 -14.03 -5.66 -5.59
CA VAL A 157 -13.13 -6.53 -4.82
C VAL A 157 -13.37 -7.98 -5.23
N ASP A 158 -12.35 -8.62 -5.80
CA ASP A 158 -12.33 -10.07 -6.00
C ASP A 158 -12.02 -10.76 -4.67
N TRP A 159 -13.06 -11.24 -3.99
CA TRP A 159 -12.94 -11.90 -2.70
C TRP A 159 -12.30 -13.29 -2.78
N GLN A 160 -12.40 -14.00 -3.92
CA GLN A 160 -11.72 -15.29 -4.11
C GLN A 160 -10.22 -15.06 -4.19
N GLN A 161 -9.79 -14.10 -5.01
CA GLN A 161 -8.39 -13.74 -5.12
C GLN A 161 -7.80 -13.34 -3.77
N LYS A 162 -8.49 -12.45 -3.02
CA LYS A 162 -8.05 -12.04 -1.69
C LYS A 162 -7.97 -13.19 -0.69
N TYR A 163 -8.93 -14.12 -0.74
CA TYR A 163 -8.95 -15.27 0.16
C TYR A 163 -7.71 -16.16 -0.06
N TRP A 164 -7.43 -16.51 -1.32
CA TRP A 164 -6.31 -17.37 -1.66
C TRP A 164 -4.95 -16.71 -1.50
N GLU A 165 -4.84 -15.43 -1.84
CA GLU A 165 -3.63 -14.63 -1.60
C GLU A 165 -3.29 -14.59 -0.10
N LYS A 166 -4.28 -14.29 0.75
CA LYS A 166 -4.06 -14.27 2.21
C LYS A 166 -3.76 -15.66 2.76
N HIS A 167 -4.43 -16.69 2.25
CA HIS A 167 -4.14 -18.06 2.65
C HIS A 167 -2.69 -18.45 2.32
N LEU A 168 -2.22 -18.21 1.10
CA LEU A 168 -0.85 -18.57 0.71
C LEU A 168 0.17 -17.74 1.49
N GLN A 169 -0.14 -16.48 1.80
CA GLN A 169 0.70 -15.66 2.69
C GLN A 169 0.85 -16.29 4.08
N GLU A 170 -0.23 -16.82 4.68
CA GLU A 170 -0.13 -17.53 5.97
C GLU A 170 0.73 -18.81 5.87
N CYS A 171 0.62 -19.56 4.77
CA CYS A 171 1.46 -20.73 4.53
C CYS A 171 2.94 -20.35 4.45
N LEU A 172 3.26 -19.27 3.73
CA LEU A 172 4.62 -18.78 3.60
C LEU A 172 5.13 -18.20 4.93
N ASP A 173 4.30 -17.52 5.72
CA ASP A 173 4.67 -17.03 7.04
C ASP A 173 5.01 -18.21 7.98
N GLU A 174 4.20 -19.27 8.01
CA GLU A 174 4.46 -20.48 8.82
C GLU A 174 5.70 -21.24 8.33
N ALA A 175 5.90 -21.32 7.00
CA ALA A 175 7.10 -21.90 6.42
C ALA A 175 8.35 -21.10 6.79
N ALA A 176 8.28 -19.77 6.81
CA ALA A 176 9.39 -18.92 7.25
C ALA A 176 9.73 -19.16 8.73
N GLU A 177 8.73 -19.23 9.61
CA GLU A 177 8.93 -19.56 11.02
C GLU A 177 9.63 -20.91 11.20
N SER A 178 9.21 -21.91 10.42
CA SER A 178 9.82 -23.24 10.42
C SER A 178 11.25 -23.23 9.89
N ALA A 179 11.52 -22.46 8.83
CA ALA A 179 12.83 -22.33 8.22
C ALA A 179 13.84 -21.58 9.11
N PHE A 180 13.38 -20.77 10.08
CA PHE A 180 14.25 -20.14 11.08
C PHE A 180 14.74 -21.10 12.18
N LEU A 181 14.17 -22.29 12.29
CA LEU A 181 14.60 -23.26 13.30
C LEU A 181 15.97 -23.85 12.93
N PRO A 182 16.90 -24.01 13.90
CA PRO A 182 18.22 -24.62 13.64
C PRO A 182 18.16 -26.06 13.09
N SER A 183 17.01 -26.72 13.25
CA SER A 183 16.75 -28.09 12.79
C SER A 183 16.30 -28.18 11.32
N PHE A 184 16.09 -27.05 10.63
CA PHE A 184 15.61 -27.05 9.26
C PHE A 184 16.69 -27.55 8.27
N CYS A 185 16.32 -28.48 7.41
CA CYS A 185 17.23 -29.19 6.50
C CYS A 185 17.20 -28.70 5.04
N GLY A 186 16.50 -27.59 4.74
CA GLY A 186 16.63 -26.85 3.48
C GLY A 186 15.53 -27.05 2.44
N ASN A 187 14.67 -28.08 2.55
CA ASN A 187 13.58 -28.32 1.60
C ASN A 187 12.33 -27.54 2.01
N ILE A 188 12.08 -26.40 1.37
CA ILE A 188 10.97 -25.50 1.71
C ILE A 188 9.63 -26.08 1.22
N GLY A 189 9.60 -26.69 0.04
CA GLY A 189 8.40 -27.26 -0.57
C GLY A 189 7.82 -28.42 0.23
N GLU A 190 8.67 -29.18 0.93
CA GLU A 190 8.28 -30.33 1.75
C GLU A 190 7.77 -29.93 3.15
N LEU A 191 7.84 -28.65 3.53
CA LEU A 191 7.31 -28.18 4.81
C LEU A 191 5.81 -28.44 4.89
N SER A 192 5.40 -29.12 5.96
CA SER A 192 3.99 -29.41 6.23
C SER A 192 3.36 -28.24 6.98
N ILE A 193 2.37 -27.62 6.35
CA ILE A 193 1.52 -26.59 6.91
C ILE A 193 0.64 -27.17 8.03
N SER A 194 0.45 -26.40 9.10
CA SER A 194 -0.25 -26.81 10.31
C SER A 194 -1.70 -27.19 10.06
N ALA A 195 -2.18 -28.13 10.88
CA ALA A 195 -3.58 -28.53 10.87
C ALA A 195 -4.55 -27.36 11.10
N LYS A 196 -4.11 -26.29 11.79
CA LYS A 196 -4.92 -25.09 12.00
C LYS A 196 -5.26 -24.40 10.67
N ILE A 197 -4.24 -24.19 9.82
CA ILE A 197 -4.42 -23.59 8.50
C ILE A 197 -5.21 -24.56 7.60
N MET A 198 -4.84 -25.85 7.58
CA MET A 198 -5.47 -26.85 6.71
C MET A 198 -6.96 -27.09 7.02
N ASN A 199 -7.33 -27.18 8.30
CA ASN A 199 -8.71 -27.37 8.73
C ASN A 199 -9.62 -26.21 8.31
N SER A 200 -9.06 -25.01 8.17
CA SER A 200 -9.80 -23.82 7.73
C SER A 200 -10.24 -23.88 6.26
N ILE A 201 -9.71 -24.82 5.48
CA ILE A 201 -9.86 -24.87 4.01
C ILE A 201 -10.51 -26.17 3.56
N TYR A 202 -10.21 -27.27 4.24
CA TYR A 202 -10.70 -28.60 3.89
C TYR A 202 -11.83 -29.08 4.80
N GLN A 203 -11.96 -28.56 6.03
CA GLN A 203 -12.96 -28.99 7.03
C GLN A 203 -13.01 -30.52 7.25
N SER A 204 -11.93 -31.26 6.93
CA SER A 204 -11.88 -32.73 6.95
C SER A 204 -10.89 -33.27 7.98
N ILE A 205 -11.22 -34.40 8.60
CA ILE A 205 -10.39 -35.09 9.60
C ILE A 205 -9.19 -35.84 8.94
N ASP A 206 -9.27 -36.15 7.64
CA ASP A 206 -8.24 -36.90 6.88
C ASP A 206 -7.68 -36.11 5.69
N THR A 207 -7.03 -34.97 5.92
CA THR A 207 -6.22 -34.35 4.86
C THR A 207 -4.98 -35.20 4.61
N SER A 208 -4.75 -35.63 3.37
CA SER A 208 -3.54 -36.36 3.00
C SER A 208 -2.29 -35.52 3.35
N GLN A 209 -1.20 -36.18 3.77
CA GLN A 209 0.07 -35.51 4.05
C GLN A 209 0.63 -34.76 2.83
N HIS A 210 0.18 -35.10 1.61
CA HIS A 210 0.54 -34.38 0.40
C HIS A 210 -0.16 -33.01 0.31
N HIS A 211 -1.42 -32.91 0.75
CA HIS A 211 -2.13 -31.63 0.71
C HIS A 211 -1.56 -30.63 1.70
N SER A 212 -0.94 -31.07 2.80
CA SER A 212 -0.34 -30.14 3.76
C SER A 212 1.02 -29.59 3.31
N ARG A 213 1.64 -30.12 2.25
CA ARG A 213 2.93 -29.62 1.76
C ARG A 213 2.80 -28.23 1.16
N LEU A 214 3.77 -27.36 1.44
CA LEU A 214 3.80 -26.01 0.88
C LEU A 214 3.82 -26.03 -0.66
N GLU A 215 4.56 -26.96 -1.28
CA GLU A 215 4.59 -27.13 -2.73
C GLU A 215 3.19 -27.31 -3.33
N TYR A 216 2.37 -28.16 -2.71
CA TYR A 216 0.99 -28.39 -3.15
C TYR A 216 0.14 -27.12 -3.04
N GLN A 217 0.30 -26.37 -1.93
CA GLN A 217 -0.42 -25.11 -1.72
C GLN A 217 -0.04 -24.07 -2.77
N CYS A 218 1.26 -23.92 -3.07
CA CYS A 218 1.76 -23.02 -4.09
C CYS A 218 1.25 -23.43 -5.49
N SER A 219 1.33 -24.71 -5.85
CA SER A 219 0.87 -25.18 -7.16
C SER A 219 -0.65 -25.06 -7.34
N LYS A 220 -1.45 -25.20 -6.27
CA LYS A 220 -2.90 -25.14 -6.39
C LYS A 220 -3.43 -23.70 -6.37
N PHE A 221 -2.88 -22.87 -5.49
CA PHE A 221 -3.44 -21.54 -5.22
C PHE A 221 -2.57 -20.38 -5.75
N GLY A 222 -1.37 -20.65 -6.24
CA GLY A 222 -0.45 -19.63 -6.75
C GLY A 222 -1.02 -18.79 -7.89
N CYS A 223 -1.89 -19.36 -8.74
CA CYS A 223 -2.48 -18.67 -9.89
C CYS A 223 -3.33 -17.43 -9.51
N TYR A 224 -3.85 -17.37 -8.27
CA TYR A 224 -4.60 -16.23 -7.74
C TYR A 224 -3.71 -15.12 -7.20
N VAL A 225 -2.47 -15.45 -6.85
CA VAL A 225 -1.64 -14.56 -6.04
C VAL A 225 -1.07 -13.43 -6.90
N ARG A 226 -1.28 -12.20 -6.42
CA ARG A 226 -0.74 -10.98 -7.02
C ARG A 226 0.14 -10.20 -6.05
N CYS A 227 -0.08 -10.34 -4.75
CA CYS A 227 0.70 -9.68 -3.71
C CYS A 227 1.30 -10.70 -2.75
N LEU A 228 2.62 -10.62 -2.51
CA LEU A 228 3.29 -11.44 -1.50
C LEU A 228 4.30 -10.64 -0.69
N ARG A 229 4.47 -11.08 0.54
CA ARG A 229 5.56 -10.70 1.44
C ARG A 229 6.42 -11.93 1.72
N LEU A 230 7.69 -11.85 1.38
CA LEU A 230 8.64 -12.94 1.53
C LEU A 230 9.74 -12.55 2.51
N GLN A 231 9.99 -13.44 3.47
CA GLN A 231 11.15 -13.36 4.35
C GLN A 231 12.40 -13.81 3.59
N GLY A 232 13.56 -13.23 3.92
CA GLY A 232 14.85 -13.54 3.29
C GLY A 232 15.14 -15.05 3.26
N VAL A 233 14.83 -15.76 4.34
CA VAL A 233 15.02 -17.22 4.46
C VAL A 233 14.30 -18.05 3.38
N LEU A 234 13.20 -17.52 2.82
CA LEU A 234 12.45 -18.16 1.75
C LEU A 234 12.95 -17.76 0.36
N CYS A 235 13.90 -16.83 0.25
CA CYS A 235 14.41 -16.37 -1.02
C CYS A 235 15.48 -17.37 -1.53
N ASN A 236 15.05 -18.51 -2.07
CA ASN A 236 15.94 -19.49 -2.70
C ASN A 236 15.42 -19.90 -4.09
N ALA A 237 16.20 -20.71 -4.80
CA ALA A 237 15.83 -21.17 -6.14
C ALA A 237 14.55 -22.00 -6.12
N GLU A 238 14.41 -22.91 -5.14
CA GLU A 238 13.21 -23.74 -4.96
C GLU A 238 11.94 -22.89 -4.84
N THR A 239 11.94 -21.87 -3.99
CA THR A 239 10.78 -20.98 -3.80
C THR A 239 10.48 -20.18 -5.06
N SER A 240 11.50 -19.83 -5.85
CA SER A 240 11.29 -19.19 -7.15
C SER A 240 10.54 -20.12 -8.11
N ASP A 241 10.86 -21.42 -8.11
CA ASP A 241 10.15 -22.42 -8.91
C ASP A 241 8.72 -22.66 -8.40
N LEU A 242 8.53 -22.72 -7.08
CA LEU A 242 7.20 -22.85 -6.46
C LEU A 242 6.26 -21.70 -6.82
N LEU A 243 6.80 -20.49 -6.96
CA LEU A 243 6.03 -19.27 -7.23
C LEU A 243 5.92 -18.94 -8.72
N GLN A 244 6.44 -19.78 -9.62
CA GLN A 244 6.43 -19.50 -11.06
C GLN A 244 5.01 -19.34 -11.64
N GLN A 245 4.02 -20.02 -11.07
CA GLN A 245 2.61 -19.93 -11.52
C GLN A 245 1.92 -18.64 -11.05
N CYS A 246 2.52 -17.89 -10.13
CA CYS A 246 1.99 -16.62 -9.66
C CYS A 246 2.14 -15.54 -10.73
N LYS A 247 1.25 -14.54 -10.72
CA LYS A 247 1.40 -13.32 -11.54
C LYS A 247 1.65 -12.15 -10.62
N LEU A 248 2.81 -12.14 -9.96
CA LEU A 248 3.08 -11.17 -8.91
C LEU A 248 3.10 -9.74 -9.45
N GLU A 249 2.24 -8.90 -8.90
CA GLU A 249 2.15 -7.47 -9.15
C GLU A 249 2.80 -6.66 -8.02
N ARG A 250 2.78 -7.19 -6.79
CA ARG A 250 3.35 -6.52 -5.62
C ARG A 250 4.20 -7.51 -4.82
N LEU A 251 5.44 -7.15 -4.58
CA LEU A 251 6.36 -7.98 -3.83
C LEU A 251 7.04 -7.17 -2.74
N MET A 252 7.02 -7.72 -1.54
CA MET A 252 7.70 -7.16 -0.38
C MET A 252 8.72 -8.17 0.14
N PHE A 253 9.98 -7.79 0.16
CA PHE A 253 11.03 -8.58 0.77
C PHE A 253 11.36 -8.06 2.16
N ILE A 254 11.48 -8.98 3.11
CA ILE A 254 11.84 -8.67 4.49
C ILE A 254 13.12 -9.39 4.85
N ARG A 255 14.11 -8.64 5.33
CA ARG A 255 15.33 -9.18 5.92
C ARG A 255 16.13 -10.09 4.97
N ILE A 256 16.37 -9.62 3.75
CA ILE A 256 17.41 -10.19 2.88
C ILE A 256 18.76 -9.70 3.38
N ILE A 257 19.60 -10.61 3.86
CA ILE A 257 20.87 -10.27 4.53
C ILE A 257 22.08 -11.07 4.01
N SER A 258 21.87 -12.08 3.16
CA SER A 258 22.94 -12.91 2.62
C SER A 258 22.90 -13.04 1.09
N ASP A 259 24.05 -13.30 0.47
CA ASP A 259 24.17 -13.46 -0.99
C ASP A 259 23.26 -14.57 -1.58
N PRO A 260 23.08 -15.75 -0.95
CA PRO A 260 22.14 -16.76 -1.45
C PRO A 260 20.70 -16.24 -1.50
N GLU A 261 20.27 -15.49 -0.49
CA GLU A 261 18.92 -14.90 -0.42
C GLU A 261 18.74 -13.85 -1.52
N VAL A 262 19.78 -13.02 -1.75
CA VAL A 262 19.80 -12.06 -2.87
C VAL A 262 19.63 -12.77 -4.20
N ASN A 263 20.37 -13.87 -4.42
CA ASN A 263 20.28 -14.63 -5.68
C ASN A 263 18.88 -15.23 -5.88
N GLY A 264 18.28 -15.80 -4.85
CA GLY A 264 16.89 -16.29 -4.90
C GLY A 264 15.90 -15.17 -5.19
N ALA A 265 16.05 -14.01 -4.54
CA ALA A 265 15.22 -12.84 -4.83
C ALA A 265 15.39 -12.35 -6.28
N CYS A 266 16.60 -12.34 -6.82
CA CYS A 266 16.85 -11.96 -8.21
C CYS A 266 16.20 -12.92 -9.21
N LEU A 267 16.21 -14.24 -8.94
CA LEU A 267 15.52 -15.22 -9.78
C LEU A 267 14.01 -14.94 -9.81
N LEU A 268 13.40 -14.78 -8.65
CA LEU A 268 11.97 -14.47 -8.54
C LEU A 268 11.61 -13.14 -9.24
N LEU A 269 12.43 -12.10 -9.06
CA LEU A 269 12.24 -10.81 -9.72
C LEU A 269 12.33 -10.92 -11.23
N SER A 270 13.28 -11.69 -11.75
CA SER A 270 13.43 -11.88 -13.20
C SER A 270 12.24 -12.60 -13.83
N TRP A 271 11.62 -13.55 -13.11
CA TRP A 271 10.42 -14.25 -13.57
C TRP A 271 9.18 -13.36 -13.66
N HIS A 272 9.07 -12.37 -12.78
CA HIS A 272 7.89 -11.51 -12.67
C HIS A 272 8.14 -10.06 -13.11
N ALA A 273 9.26 -9.79 -13.80
CA ALA A 273 9.68 -8.44 -14.18
C ALA A 273 8.60 -7.69 -15.01
N GLU A 274 7.84 -8.41 -15.84
CA GLU A 274 6.77 -7.83 -16.67
C GLU A 274 5.46 -7.58 -15.91
N THR A 275 5.19 -8.35 -14.85
CA THR A 275 3.93 -8.23 -14.08
C THR A 275 4.06 -7.32 -12.87
N LEU A 276 5.28 -7.12 -12.35
CA LEU A 276 5.53 -6.36 -11.13
C LEU A 276 5.27 -4.85 -11.31
N LEU A 277 4.38 -4.34 -10.46
CA LEU A 277 4.00 -2.93 -10.36
C LEU A 277 4.53 -2.27 -9.08
N SER A 278 4.76 -3.05 -8.01
CA SER A 278 5.25 -2.55 -6.73
C SER A 278 6.33 -3.46 -6.16
N LEU A 279 7.43 -2.85 -5.71
CA LEU A 279 8.52 -3.55 -5.06
C LEU A 279 8.92 -2.81 -3.78
N GLU A 280 8.97 -3.56 -2.66
CA GLU A 280 9.31 -3.03 -1.35
C GLU A 280 10.38 -3.89 -0.67
N PHE A 281 11.38 -3.26 -0.07
CA PHE A 281 12.41 -3.92 0.74
C PHE A 281 12.39 -3.35 2.16
N ILE A 282 12.34 -4.24 3.16
CA ILE A 282 12.28 -3.86 4.59
C ILE A 282 13.35 -4.62 5.37
N HIS A 283 14.16 -3.91 6.16
CA HIS A 283 15.24 -4.51 6.97
C HIS A 283 16.28 -5.32 6.17
N CYS A 284 16.52 -4.97 4.91
CA CYS A 284 17.46 -5.64 4.02
C CYS A 284 18.86 -5.01 4.02
N GLN A 285 19.89 -5.79 3.70
CA GLN A 285 21.26 -5.31 3.47
C GLN A 285 21.50 -5.15 1.96
N LEU A 286 21.26 -3.94 1.46
CA LEU A 286 21.21 -3.61 0.04
C LEU A 286 22.44 -2.81 -0.41
N TYR A 287 23.64 -3.28 -0.08
CA TYR A 287 24.88 -2.62 -0.50
C TYR A 287 24.94 -2.43 -2.03
N PRO A 288 25.71 -1.47 -2.56
CA PRO A 288 25.65 -1.09 -3.98
C PRO A 288 25.77 -2.26 -4.97
N THR A 289 26.64 -3.23 -4.70
CA THR A 289 26.82 -4.42 -5.54
C THR A 289 25.59 -5.33 -5.56
N ILE A 290 24.91 -5.47 -4.42
CA ILE A 290 23.64 -6.21 -4.27
C ILE A 290 22.53 -5.46 -4.99
N MET A 291 22.43 -4.14 -4.80
CA MET A 291 21.44 -3.31 -5.52
C MET A 291 21.63 -3.38 -7.03
N ASP A 292 22.87 -3.38 -7.51
CA ASP A 292 23.15 -3.55 -8.93
C ASP A 292 22.68 -4.91 -9.45
N LYS A 293 22.84 -5.99 -8.67
CA LYS A 293 22.32 -7.33 -9.04
C LYS A 293 20.79 -7.33 -9.12
N ILE A 294 20.12 -6.77 -8.11
CA ILE A 294 18.66 -6.66 -8.03
C ILE A 294 18.12 -5.85 -9.20
N CYS A 295 18.70 -4.66 -9.47
CA CYS A 295 18.25 -3.79 -10.56
C CYS A 295 18.42 -4.47 -11.93
N ARG A 296 19.54 -5.17 -12.15
CA ARG A 296 19.79 -5.94 -13.38
C ARG A 296 18.80 -7.10 -13.59
N SER A 297 18.28 -7.68 -12.51
CA SER A 297 17.26 -8.74 -12.59
C SER A 297 15.89 -8.21 -13.04
N LEU A 298 15.60 -6.93 -12.77
CA LEU A 298 14.34 -6.27 -13.12
C LEU A 298 14.35 -5.66 -14.50
N CYS A 299 15.51 -5.14 -14.92
CA CYS A 299 15.62 -4.42 -16.18
C CYS A 299 17.04 -4.56 -16.75
N GLN A 300 17.13 -4.93 -18.03
CA GLN A 300 18.38 -4.86 -18.77
C GLN A 300 18.73 -3.39 -19.08
N GLU A 301 20.01 -3.11 -19.27
CA GLU A 301 20.48 -1.76 -19.61
C GLU A 301 19.80 -1.25 -20.89
N GLY A 302 19.07 -0.13 -20.78
CA GLY A 302 18.38 0.51 -21.89
C GLY A 302 16.92 0.09 -22.11
N SER A 303 16.40 -0.89 -21.36
CA SER A 303 14.96 -1.20 -21.33
C SER A 303 14.23 -0.34 -20.32
N SER A 304 12.92 -0.13 -20.49
CA SER A 304 12.06 0.47 -19.45
C SER A 304 11.39 -0.62 -18.62
N HIS A 305 11.15 -0.37 -17.33
CA HIS A 305 10.44 -1.28 -16.45
C HIS A 305 8.99 -0.83 -16.18
N GLY A 306 8.10 -1.78 -15.85
CA GLY A 306 6.69 -1.53 -15.51
C GLY A 306 6.44 -1.04 -14.08
N ILE A 307 7.46 -1.04 -13.22
CA ILE A 307 7.32 -0.73 -11.79
C ILE A 307 6.83 0.71 -11.58
N GLN A 308 5.74 0.83 -10.82
CA GLN A 308 5.09 2.08 -10.44
C GLN A 308 5.45 2.55 -9.03
N ARG A 309 5.77 1.61 -8.12
CA ARG A 309 6.12 1.92 -6.73
C ARG A 309 7.39 1.18 -6.35
N PHE A 310 8.39 1.92 -5.92
CA PHE A 310 9.64 1.37 -5.42
C PHE A 310 9.92 1.92 -4.04
N SER A 311 10.05 1.04 -3.04
CA SER A 311 10.25 1.43 -1.65
C SER A 311 11.36 0.65 -0.98
N ILE A 312 12.21 1.35 -0.24
CA ILE A 312 13.25 0.80 0.61
C ILE A 312 13.06 1.42 1.99
N LYS A 313 12.85 0.59 3.00
CA LYS A 313 12.59 1.01 4.39
C LYS A 313 13.55 0.32 5.36
N SER A 314 14.17 1.09 6.24
CA SER A 314 15.09 0.60 7.28
C SER A 314 16.11 -0.41 6.74
N SER A 315 16.61 -0.16 5.52
CA SER A 315 17.46 -1.08 4.76
C SER A 315 18.69 -0.34 4.26
N GLN A 316 19.88 -0.85 4.56
CA GLN A 316 21.13 -0.15 4.30
C GLN A 316 21.50 -0.19 2.82
N ILE A 317 21.63 0.96 2.15
CA ILE A 317 22.00 1.02 0.72
C ILE A 317 23.46 1.41 0.44
N CYS A 318 24.20 1.87 1.44
CA CYS A 318 25.59 2.32 1.29
C CYS A 318 26.57 1.48 2.13
N GLU A 319 27.76 1.23 1.58
CA GLU A 319 28.91 0.72 2.34
C GLU A 319 29.58 1.85 3.15
N THR A 320 30.38 1.47 4.14
CA THR A 320 31.20 2.39 4.95
C THR A 320 32.28 3.12 4.15
N LYS A 321 32.56 2.69 2.91
CA LYS A 321 33.48 3.37 2.00
C LYS A 321 32.74 4.45 1.18
N PRO A 322 33.14 5.73 1.26
CA PRO A 322 32.33 6.88 0.82
C PRO A 322 32.20 7.12 -0.71
N LEU A 323 32.43 6.10 -1.55
CA LEU A 323 32.53 6.29 -3.02
C LEU A 323 31.94 5.16 -3.88
N THR A 324 31.43 4.07 -3.30
CA THR A 324 30.77 3.01 -4.08
C THR A 324 29.31 3.38 -4.30
N ILE A 325 28.99 3.69 -5.55
CA ILE A 325 27.68 4.16 -6.00
C ILE A 325 27.06 3.04 -6.84
N SER A 326 25.79 2.72 -6.60
CA SER A 326 25.06 1.74 -7.40
C SER A 326 24.68 2.37 -8.74
N SER A 327 25.42 2.05 -9.80
CA SER A 327 25.07 2.46 -11.17
C SER A 327 23.78 1.78 -11.63
N GLY A 328 23.51 0.56 -11.16
CA GLY A 328 22.29 -0.18 -11.43
C GLY A 328 21.05 0.52 -10.89
N LEU A 329 21.10 1.08 -9.67
CA LEU A 329 19.99 1.84 -9.10
C LEU A 329 19.72 3.12 -9.89
N LEU A 330 20.76 3.87 -10.27
CA LEU A 330 20.59 5.09 -11.07
C LEU A 330 20.03 4.77 -12.47
N ASN A 331 20.50 3.68 -13.10
CA ASN A 331 19.97 3.21 -14.38
C ASN A 331 18.52 2.73 -14.28
N PHE A 332 18.17 2.07 -13.16
CA PHE A 332 16.80 1.68 -12.87
C PHE A 332 15.89 2.91 -12.78
N LEU A 333 16.27 3.89 -11.96
CA LEU A 333 15.51 5.13 -11.79
C LEU A 333 15.37 5.92 -13.10
N SER A 334 16.44 6.02 -13.91
CA SER A 334 16.39 6.73 -15.19
C SER A 334 15.49 6.07 -16.23
N SER A 335 15.31 4.75 -16.12
CA SER A 335 14.50 3.94 -17.04
C SER A 335 13.03 3.80 -16.60
N GLY A 336 12.67 4.32 -15.43
CA GLY A 336 11.38 4.13 -14.79
C GLY A 336 10.29 5.11 -15.23
N LYS A 337 9.91 5.12 -16.51
CA LYS A 337 8.85 6.02 -17.02
C LYS A 337 7.53 5.91 -16.25
N SER A 338 7.16 4.68 -15.85
CA SER A 338 5.94 4.39 -15.09
C SER A 338 6.06 4.61 -13.58
N LEU A 339 7.22 5.04 -13.07
CA LEU A 339 7.46 5.17 -11.64
C LEU A 339 6.69 6.36 -11.07
N HIS A 340 5.71 6.10 -10.21
CA HIS A 340 4.86 7.10 -9.58
C HIS A 340 5.27 7.40 -8.13
N LEU A 341 5.84 6.43 -7.42
CA LEU A 341 6.29 6.58 -6.04
C LEU A 341 7.69 6.00 -5.85
N LEU A 342 8.57 6.82 -5.30
CA LEU A 342 9.88 6.42 -4.78
C LEU A 342 9.94 6.76 -3.29
N SER A 343 10.17 5.76 -2.45
CA SER A 343 10.30 5.93 -0.99
C SER A 343 11.60 5.32 -0.49
N LEU A 344 12.46 6.15 0.09
CA LEU A 344 13.76 5.79 0.66
C LEU A 344 13.79 6.23 2.12
N ASN A 345 13.22 5.41 3.00
CA ASN A 345 13.10 5.69 4.42
C ASN A 345 14.18 4.92 5.22
N ASP A 346 14.91 5.62 6.09
CA ASP A 346 15.94 5.03 6.98
C ASP A 346 16.92 4.11 6.21
N THR A 347 17.45 4.62 5.10
CA THR A 347 18.32 3.82 4.21
C THR A 347 19.80 3.93 4.54
N LYS A 348 20.14 4.76 5.54
CA LYS A 348 21.51 5.19 5.87
C LYS A 348 22.27 5.72 4.65
N MET A 349 21.53 6.30 3.70
CA MET A 349 22.07 6.86 2.47
C MET A 349 23.00 8.04 2.75
N GLN A 350 24.10 8.10 2.02
CA GLN A 350 25.02 9.24 2.04
C GLN A 350 24.46 10.41 1.21
N SER A 351 24.82 11.63 1.61
CA SER A 351 24.38 12.86 0.93
C SER A 351 24.77 12.92 -0.56
N SER A 352 25.90 12.31 -0.95
CA SER A 352 26.32 12.16 -2.36
C SER A 352 25.35 11.31 -3.19
N LEU A 353 24.87 10.19 -2.63
CA LEU A 353 23.91 9.32 -3.31
C LEU A 353 22.55 9.99 -3.44
N ALA A 354 22.10 10.68 -2.38
CA ALA A 354 20.86 11.47 -2.42
C ALA A 354 20.91 12.52 -3.54
N GLN A 355 22.04 13.24 -3.66
CA GLN A 355 22.28 14.21 -4.72
C GLN A 355 22.15 13.59 -6.12
N MET A 356 22.77 12.43 -6.35
CA MET A 356 22.71 11.75 -7.65
C MET A 356 21.31 11.23 -7.95
N ILE A 357 20.59 10.68 -6.96
CA ILE A 357 19.21 10.24 -7.14
C ILE A 357 18.33 11.42 -7.59
N ILE A 358 18.41 12.57 -6.91
CA ILE A 358 17.67 13.77 -7.32
C ILE A 358 18.06 14.22 -8.73
N HIS A 359 19.35 14.20 -9.07
CA HIS A 359 19.82 14.55 -10.41
C HIS A 359 19.29 13.59 -11.48
N THR A 360 19.38 12.28 -11.23
CA THR A 360 18.87 11.25 -12.12
C THR A 360 17.36 11.38 -12.30
N LEU A 361 16.61 11.65 -11.23
CA LEU A 361 15.17 11.85 -11.29
C LEU A 361 14.80 13.12 -12.07
N LEU A 362 15.55 14.21 -11.89
CA LEU A 362 15.38 15.43 -12.68
C LEU A 362 15.62 15.15 -14.16
N GLU A 363 16.70 14.45 -14.51
CA GLU A 363 17.03 14.13 -15.90
C GLU A 363 16.13 13.06 -16.52
N SER A 364 15.47 12.25 -15.69
CA SER A 364 14.54 11.23 -16.12
C SER A 364 13.20 11.82 -16.55
N SER A 365 12.53 11.16 -17.51
CA SER A 365 11.14 11.47 -17.89
C SER A 365 10.14 10.66 -17.08
N CYS A 366 10.37 10.53 -15.76
CA CYS A 366 9.53 9.75 -14.87
C CYS A 366 8.23 10.50 -14.53
N ASP A 367 7.11 9.79 -14.55
CA ASP A 367 5.82 10.27 -14.03
C ASP A 367 5.74 10.16 -12.50
N LEU A 368 6.81 10.61 -11.81
CA LEU A 368 6.94 10.52 -10.36
C LEU A 368 6.01 11.53 -9.71
N HIS A 369 5.04 11.04 -8.94
CA HIS A 369 4.07 11.86 -8.20
C HIS A 369 4.49 12.08 -6.74
N THR A 370 5.16 11.09 -6.15
CA THR A 370 5.59 11.10 -4.75
C THR A 370 7.06 10.73 -4.64
N LEU A 371 7.84 11.61 -4.02
CA LEU A 371 9.21 11.37 -3.62
C LEU A 371 9.30 11.48 -2.10
N GLU A 372 9.65 10.39 -1.45
CA GLU A 372 9.91 10.34 -0.02
C GLU A 372 11.36 9.91 0.20
N ILE A 373 12.14 10.79 0.81
CA ILE A 373 13.47 10.49 1.31
C ILE A 373 13.42 10.91 2.76
N SER A 374 13.33 10.00 3.71
CA SER A 374 13.12 10.34 5.12
C SER A 374 14.04 9.57 6.04
N GLU A 375 14.31 10.12 7.22
CA GLU A 375 15.10 9.46 8.26
C GLU A 375 16.52 9.08 7.78
N ASN A 376 17.10 9.88 6.87
CA ASN A 376 18.49 9.73 6.44
C ASN A 376 19.38 10.82 7.06
N ASN A 377 20.69 10.75 6.89
CA ASN A 377 21.58 11.84 7.32
C ASN A 377 22.23 12.46 6.09
N ILE A 378 21.43 13.21 5.33
CA ILE A 378 21.80 13.73 4.00
C ILE A 378 22.23 15.21 4.04
N ALA A 379 22.57 15.73 5.21
CA ALA A 379 23.14 17.08 5.34
C ALA A 379 24.30 17.31 4.34
N GLY A 380 24.32 18.49 3.73
CA GLY A 380 25.28 18.87 2.71
C GLY A 380 25.06 18.26 1.33
N TRP A 381 23.94 17.57 1.06
CA TRP A 381 23.65 16.89 -0.21
C TRP A 381 23.71 17.79 -1.44
N LEU A 382 23.39 19.08 -1.31
CA LEU A 382 23.41 20.02 -2.43
C LEU A 382 24.62 20.97 -2.40
N SER A 383 25.43 20.93 -1.33
CA SER A 383 26.56 21.84 -1.11
C SER A 383 27.63 21.79 -2.22
N LYS A 384 27.77 20.64 -2.91
CA LYS A 384 28.74 20.43 -3.99
C LYS A 384 28.25 20.87 -5.36
N LEU A 385 26.93 21.01 -5.57
CA LEU A 385 26.39 21.54 -6.83
C LEU A 385 26.89 22.95 -7.12
N ASN A 386 27.17 23.74 -6.07
CA ASN A 386 27.62 25.12 -6.20
C ASN A 386 29.14 25.28 -6.36
N LYS A 387 29.97 24.25 -6.11
CA LYS A 387 31.45 24.37 -6.03
C LYS A 387 32.21 23.79 -7.23
N SER A 388 31.61 22.92 -8.03
CA SER A 388 32.29 22.36 -9.21
C SER A 388 31.99 23.20 -10.46
N SER A 389 32.95 24.05 -10.83
CA SER A 389 32.99 24.79 -12.09
C SER A 389 33.63 23.99 -13.24
N THR A 390 33.73 22.66 -13.14
CA THR A 390 34.33 21.84 -14.20
C THR A 390 33.58 20.53 -14.42
N ASN A 391 32.89 20.50 -15.57
CA ASN A 391 32.37 19.38 -16.35
C ASN A 391 31.10 18.62 -15.88
N SER A 392 29.99 18.99 -16.54
CA SER A 392 28.66 18.35 -16.65
C SER A 392 27.79 18.34 -15.38
N LEU A 393 26.47 18.54 -15.56
CA LEU A 393 25.42 18.60 -14.54
C LEU A 393 25.08 19.99 -13.95
N ALA A 394 25.48 21.10 -14.60
CA ALA A 394 24.65 22.29 -14.50
C ALA A 394 23.24 21.88 -14.93
N LEU A 395 22.30 21.77 -13.99
CA LEU A 395 20.89 21.51 -14.23
C LEU A 395 20.49 22.29 -15.47
N ARG A 396 20.29 21.60 -16.60
CA ARG A 396 19.88 22.26 -17.84
C ARG A 396 18.69 23.13 -17.47
N SER A 397 18.69 24.39 -17.91
CA SER A 397 17.71 25.41 -17.49
C SER A 397 16.26 24.96 -17.67
N ASP A 398 16.03 23.95 -18.50
CA ASP A 398 14.72 23.58 -19.03
C ASP A 398 14.18 22.23 -18.50
N ILE A 399 14.86 21.58 -17.55
CA ILE A 399 14.43 20.30 -16.97
C ILE A 399 13.54 20.53 -15.73
N PHE A 400 12.35 19.94 -15.73
CA PHE A 400 11.33 20.08 -14.66
C PHE A 400 10.68 18.73 -14.33
N MET A 401 10.45 18.47 -13.04
CA MET A 401 9.62 17.35 -12.56
C MET A 401 8.16 17.79 -12.50
N ASN A 402 7.50 17.75 -13.65
CA ASN A 402 6.13 18.25 -13.80
C ASN A 402 5.09 17.38 -13.10
N SER A 403 5.35 16.09 -12.91
CA SER A 403 4.39 15.16 -12.29
C SER A 403 4.48 15.15 -10.77
N LEU A 404 5.57 15.67 -10.17
CA LEU A 404 5.81 15.60 -8.74
C LEU A 404 4.85 16.50 -7.96
N SER A 405 4.09 15.89 -7.07
CA SER A 405 3.05 16.54 -6.27
C SER A 405 3.32 16.47 -4.77
N ILE A 406 4.06 15.46 -4.31
CA ILE A 406 4.39 15.22 -2.90
C ILE A 406 5.90 15.05 -2.76
N LEU A 407 6.51 15.86 -1.90
CA LEU A 407 7.91 15.76 -1.51
C LEU A 407 8.01 15.67 0.02
N ASN A 408 8.50 14.54 0.51
CA ASN A 408 8.76 14.32 1.93
C ASN A 408 10.27 14.17 2.16
N LEU A 409 10.84 15.09 2.94
CA LEU A 409 12.24 15.17 3.33
C LEU A 409 12.41 15.14 4.86
N ARG A 410 11.48 14.55 5.61
CA ARG A 410 11.52 14.55 7.08
C ARG A 410 12.76 13.85 7.65
N GLU A 411 13.21 14.29 8.83
CA GLU A 411 14.24 13.62 9.64
C GLU A 411 15.54 13.36 8.86
N ASN A 412 15.95 14.29 8.00
CA ASN A 412 17.12 14.15 7.14
C ASN A 412 18.39 14.84 7.66
N ASN A 413 18.30 15.43 8.85
CA ASN A 413 19.29 16.30 9.45
C ASN A 413 19.69 17.48 8.54
N LEU A 414 18.78 17.98 7.70
CA LEU A 414 19.01 19.13 6.82
C LEU A 414 19.26 20.38 7.66
N GLN A 415 20.36 21.07 7.37
CA GLN A 415 20.74 22.32 8.03
C GLN A 415 20.19 23.52 7.25
N LYS A 416 20.28 24.73 7.82
CA LYS A 416 19.87 25.98 7.14
C LYS A 416 20.45 26.14 5.72
N ASP A 417 21.71 25.78 5.51
CA ASP A 417 22.38 25.92 4.21
C ASP A 417 21.84 24.91 3.18
N ASP A 418 21.38 23.74 3.63
CA ASP A 418 20.75 22.74 2.77
C ASP A 418 19.39 23.22 2.26
N VAL A 419 18.66 23.99 3.06
CA VAL A 419 17.36 24.56 2.66
C VAL A 419 17.53 25.67 1.62
N VAL A 420 18.59 26.48 1.76
CA VAL A 420 18.95 27.50 0.75
C VAL A 420 19.20 26.83 -0.61
N ASP A 421 19.83 25.67 -0.62
CA ASP A 421 20.04 24.92 -1.86
C ASP A 421 18.79 24.17 -2.32
N LEU A 422 17.99 23.63 -1.40
CA LEU A 422 16.71 22.97 -1.70
C LEU A 422 15.77 23.92 -2.45
N HIS A 423 15.72 25.20 -2.06
CA HIS A 423 14.95 26.24 -2.76
C HIS A 423 15.22 26.25 -4.28
N LYS A 424 16.48 26.07 -4.70
CA LYS A 424 16.88 26.07 -6.13
C LYS A 424 16.38 24.85 -6.89
N ILE A 425 16.08 23.77 -6.19
CA ILE A 425 15.52 22.54 -6.77
C ILE A 425 14.00 22.56 -6.74
N LEU A 426 13.39 23.10 -5.69
CA LEU A 426 11.94 23.20 -5.55
C LEU A 426 11.29 23.99 -6.71
N ILE A 427 11.99 25.01 -7.25
CA ILE A 427 11.52 25.73 -8.44
C ILE A 427 11.41 24.84 -9.71
N LYS A 428 12.07 23.68 -9.72
CA LYS A 428 11.99 22.66 -10.78
C LYS A 428 10.82 21.68 -10.60
N MET A 429 10.01 21.87 -9.56
CA MET A 429 8.83 21.05 -9.24
C MET A 429 7.57 21.92 -9.30
N PRO A 430 7.13 22.34 -10.50
CA PRO A 430 6.15 23.39 -10.64
C PRO A 430 4.74 23.05 -10.15
N ASN A 431 4.44 21.76 -9.96
CA ASN A 431 3.14 21.23 -9.53
C ASN A 431 3.17 20.63 -8.11
N LEU A 432 4.20 20.95 -7.30
CA LEU A 432 4.32 20.47 -5.93
C LEU A 432 3.16 21.02 -5.07
N ARG A 433 2.41 20.12 -4.44
CA ARG A 433 1.24 20.43 -3.61
C ARG A 433 1.46 20.14 -2.13
N ASP A 434 2.35 19.20 -1.80
CA ASP A 434 2.66 18.79 -0.43
C ASP A 434 4.18 18.78 -0.22
N LEU A 435 4.63 19.53 0.79
CA LEU A 435 6.02 19.61 1.20
C LEU A 435 6.14 19.36 2.70
N ASP A 436 6.84 18.29 3.05
CA ASP A 436 7.20 17.97 4.43
C ASP A 436 8.72 18.01 4.60
N ILE A 437 9.20 18.88 5.49
CA ILE A 437 10.61 19.00 5.87
C ILE A 437 10.80 18.89 7.39
N SER A 438 9.86 18.25 8.09
CA SER A 438 9.85 18.13 9.55
C SER A 438 11.05 17.37 10.12
N GLY A 439 11.42 17.62 11.37
CA GLY A 439 12.55 16.93 12.02
C GLY A 439 13.91 17.30 11.44
N ASN A 440 14.02 18.46 10.78
CA ASN A 440 15.28 19.00 10.27
C ASN A 440 15.62 20.31 10.99
N PRO A 441 16.84 20.47 11.56
CA PRO A 441 17.25 21.68 12.29
C PRO A 441 17.58 22.84 11.33
N ILE A 442 16.57 23.30 10.61
CA ILE A 442 16.70 24.32 9.57
C ILE A 442 16.75 25.74 10.14
N MET A 443 16.24 25.93 11.37
CA MET A 443 16.17 27.22 12.06
C MET A 443 15.42 28.31 11.25
N ASP A 444 15.36 29.52 11.81
CA ASP A 444 14.68 30.66 11.17
C ASP A 444 15.26 31.04 9.79
N GLU A 445 16.58 30.91 9.62
CA GLU A 445 17.26 31.21 8.35
C GLU A 445 16.84 30.25 7.23
N GLY A 446 16.65 28.96 7.56
CA GLY A 446 16.14 27.97 6.60
C GLY A 446 14.75 28.36 6.11
N ILE A 447 13.80 28.64 7.01
CA ILE A 447 12.44 29.08 6.63
C ILE A 447 12.47 30.39 5.85
N ARG A 448 13.28 31.36 6.28
CA ARG A 448 13.45 32.65 5.58
C ARG A 448 13.87 32.44 4.13
N SER A 449 14.77 31.48 3.87
CA SER A 449 15.20 31.15 2.51
C SER A 449 14.12 30.49 1.64
N MET A 450 13.10 29.89 2.25
CA MET A 450 11.97 29.28 1.54
C MET A 450 10.85 30.27 1.19
N ILE A 451 10.75 31.41 1.88
CA ILE A 451 9.72 32.44 1.65
C ILE A 451 9.57 32.82 0.16
N PRO A 452 10.64 33.03 -0.63
CA PRO A 452 10.52 33.29 -2.06
C PRO A 452 9.86 32.15 -2.84
N PHE A 453 10.19 30.89 -2.53
CA PHE A 453 9.54 29.73 -3.17
C PHE A 453 8.08 29.62 -2.77
N ILE A 454 7.76 29.79 -1.47
CA ILE A 454 6.37 29.73 -0.99
C ILE A 454 5.55 30.82 -1.69
N SER A 455 6.04 32.06 -1.69
CA SER A 455 5.40 33.19 -2.38
C SER A 455 5.19 32.92 -3.87
N TRP A 456 6.18 32.34 -4.54
CA TRP A 456 6.11 31.98 -5.96
C TRP A 456 5.13 30.82 -6.22
N SER A 457 5.17 29.77 -5.41
CA SER A 457 4.38 28.55 -5.60
C SER A 457 2.88 28.84 -5.48
N ILE A 458 2.50 29.68 -4.53
CA ILE A 458 1.09 29.99 -4.24
C ILE A 458 0.45 30.91 -5.31
N GLN A 459 1.26 31.59 -6.14
CA GLN A 459 0.74 32.41 -7.24
C GLN A 459 0.43 31.62 -8.52
N LYS A 460 0.72 30.32 -8.54
CA LYS A 460 0.53 29.45 -9.71
C LYS A 460 -0.87 28.88 -9.82
N GLU A 461 -1.18 28.31 -10.98
CA GLU A 461 -2.39 27.51 -11.19
C GLU A 461 -2.46 26.27 -10.28
N ASN A 462 -1.30 25.68 -9.94
CA ASN A 462 -1.17 24.56 -9.02
C ASN A 462 -0.37 24.99 -7.77
N PRO A 463 -1.02 25.62 -6.78
CA PRO A 463 -0.34 26.12 -5.59
C PRO A 463 0.06 25.00 -4.64
N LEU A 464 1.04 25.30 -3.77
CA LEU A 464 1.33 24.50 -2.59
C LEU A 464 0.10 24.50 -1.66
N LEU A 465 -0.42 23.33 -1.31
CA LEU A 465 -1.61 23.15 -0.47
C LEU A 465 -1.27 22.72 0.95
N ARG A 466 -0.16 22.02 1.14
CA ARG A 466 0.27 21.50 2.45
C ARG A 466 1.74 21.81 2.69
N LEU A 467 2.02 22.36 3.87
CA LEU A 467 3.37 22.61 4.35
C LEU A 467 3.51 22.09 5.78
N THR A 468 4.48 21.22 5.99
CA THR A 468 4.77 20.61 7.29
C THR A 468 6.22 20.92 7.66
N VAL A 469 6.38 21.68 8.75
CA VAL A 469 7.67 22.15 9.30
C VAL A 469 7.72 21.89 10.81
N GLU A 470 7.38 20.66 11.21
CA GLU A 470 7.35 20.24 12.61
C GLU A 470 8.76 19.98 13.14
N ASN A 471 9.02 20.26 14.42
CA ASN A 471 10.29 19.98 15.09
C ASN A 471 11.52 20.44 14.26
N CYS A 472 11.49 21.70 13.80
CA CYS A 472 12.47 22.26 12.87
C CYS A 472 13.45 23.26 13.53
N GLU A 473 13.47 23.28 14.86
CA GLU A 473 14.19 24.27 15.69
C GLU A 473 13.83 25.72 15.33
N LEU A 474 12.57 25.97 14.95
CA LEU A 474 12.08 27.30 14.61
C LEU A 474 11.81 28.12 15.87
N SER A 475 12.15 29.40 15.82
CA SER A 475 11.75 30.37 16.83
C SER A 475 10.42 31.03 16.45
N SER A 476 9.83 31.78 17.38
CA SER A 476 8.64 32.59 17.06
C SER A 476 8.89 33.59 15.93
N ILE A 477 10.12 34.11 15.77
CA ILE A 477 10.43 35.08 14.71
C ILE A 477 10.30 34.42 13.34
N GLY A 478 10.94 33.27 13.14
CA GLY A 478 10.85 32.51 11.88
C GLY A 478 9.42 32.11 11.53
N VAL A 479 8.64 31.65 12.51
CA VAL A 479 7.24 31.28 12.26
C VAL A 479 6.35 32.50 12.02
N ILE A 480 6.55 33.63 12.72
CA ILE A 480 5.82 34.88 12.42
C ILE A 480 6.07 35.29 10.96
N MET A 481 7.32 35.26 10.49
CA MET A 481 7.65 35.56 9.10
C MET A 481 6.95 34.63 8.11
N LEU A 482 6.89 33.32 8.41
CA LEU A 482 6.17 32.35 7.59
C LEU A 482 4.67 32.65 7.53
N LEU A 483 4.03 32.88 8.69
CA LEU A 483 2.60 33.17 8.78
C LEU A 483 2.25 34.48 8.06
N GLU A 484 3.07 35.51 8.19
CA GLU A 484 2.90 36.77 7.46
C GLU A 484 2.95 36.56 5.96
N CYS A 485 3.92 35.80 5.46
CA CYS A 485 3.99 35.41 4.05
C CYS A 485 2.71 34.71 3.60
N LEU A 486 2.28 33.66 4.31
CA LEU A 486 1.10 32.86 3.96
C LEU A 486 -0.20 33.66 4.00
N THR A 487 -0.28 34.70 4.84
CA THR A 487 -1.49 35.53 4.97
C THR A 487 -1.63 36.56 3.84
N THR A 488 -0.55 36.91 3.14
CA THR A 488 -0.57 37.96 2.09
C THR A 488 -1.04 37.49 0.71
N VAL A 489 -1.30 36.19 0.52
CA VAL A 489 -1.48 35.60 -0.81
C VAL A 489 -2.94 35.32 -1.16
N LYS A 490 -3.27 35.41 -2.47
CA LYS A 490 -4.64 35.27 -3.00
C LYS A 490 -5.16 33.83 -3.03
N GLN A 491 -4.29 32.85 -3.27
CA GLN A 491 -4.63 31.44 -3.16
C GLN A 491 -4.09 30.91 -1.82
N PRO A 492 -4.85 30.18 -1.03
CA PRO A 492 -4.47 29.84 0.34
C PRO A 492 -3.85 28.45 0.47
N LEU A 493 -2.99 28.30 1.49
CA LEU A 493 -2.52 27.01 1.98
C LEU A 493 -3.67 26.32 2.73
N ASP A 494 -3.99 25.07 2.37
CA ASP A 494 -5.07 24.31 3.02
C ASP A 494 -4.63 23.75 4.38
N VAL A 495 -3.38 23.29 4.48
CA VAL A 495 -2.85 22.64 5.69
C VAL A 495 -1.49 23.21 6.05
N LEU A 496 -1.37 23.67 7.30
CA LEU A 496 -0.10 24.04 7.90
C LEU A 496 0.16 23.21 9.15
N SER A 497 1.37 22.67 9.26
CA SER A 497 1.87 22.18 10.53
C SER A 497 3.18 22.85 10.93
N ILE A 498 3.21 23.33 12.18
CA ILE A 498 4.34 23.96 12.85
C ILE A 498 4.61 23.32 14.22
N ALA A 499 4.06 22.12 14.44
CA ALA A 499 4.11 21.44 15.74
C ALA A 499 5.54 21.21 16.26
N ASP A 500 5.65 21.04 17.57
CA ASP A 500 6.90 20.71 18.26
C ASP A 500 8.05 21.74 18.04
N ASN A 501 7.72 22.96 17.58
CA ASN A 501 8.63 24.11 17.61
C ASN A 501 8.35 24.95 18.85
N HIS A 502 9.36 25.29 19.65
CA HIS A 502 9.16 26.00 20.91
C HIS A 502 8.96 27.52 20.68
N LEU A 503 7.79 27.91 20.18
CA LEU A 503 7.51 29.27 19.73
C LEU A 503 7.18 30.25 20.87
N GLY A 504 6.46 29.79 21.89
CA GLY A 504 6.00 30.65 22.98
C GLY A 504 4.76 31.49 22.63
N SER A 505 4.32 32.35 23.55
CA SER A 505 3.10 33.15 23.37
C SER A 505 3.22 34.28 22.33
N SER A 506 4.43 34.65 21.92
CA SER A 506 4.67 35.75 20.95
C SER A 506 4.11 35.47 19.56
N VAL A 507 3.99 34.19 19.17
CA VAL A 507 3.43 33.80 17.85
C VAL A 507 1.90 33.92 17.78
N ALA A 508 1.21 34.03 18.93
CA ALA A 508 -0.24 33.95 19.02
C ALA A 508 -0.99 34.97 18.15
N ALA A 509 -0.51 36.22 18.10
CA ALA A 509 -1.14 37.26 17.28
C ALA A 509 -1.04 36.95 15.77
N ALA A 510 0.12 36.45 15.33
CA ALA A 510 0.33 36.05 13.95
C ALA A 510 -0.53 34.82 13.59
N LEU A 511 -0.66 33.85 14.50
CA LEU A 511 -1.54 32.70 14.33
C LEU A 511 -3.01 33.12 14.22
N ALA A 512 -3.49 34.01 15.09
CA ALA A 512 -4.87 34.51 15.02
C ALA A 512 -5.16 35.16 13.66
N LYS A 513 -4.22 35.97 13.16
CA LYS A 513 -4.31 36.57 11.82
C LYS A 513 -4.32 35.51 10.72
N PHE A 514 -3.46 34.50 10.80
CA PHE A 514 -3.41 33.40 9.84
C PHE A 514 -4.66 32.52 9.85
N LEU A 515 -5.30 32.31 11.00
CA LEU A 515 -6.59 31.61 11.09
C LEU A 515 -7.72 32.32 10.32
N GLY A 516 -7.61 33.64 10.13
CA GLY A 516 -8.51 34.41 9.28
C GLY A 516 -8.28 34.25 7.78
N SER A 517 -7.25 33.48 7.38
CA SER A 517 -7.07 33.07 6.00
C SER A 517 -8.01 31.89 5.65
N HIS A 518 -7.81 31.24 4.51
CA HIS A 518 -8.63 30.08 4.12
C HIS A 518 -8.07 28.74 4.62
N VAL A 519 -7.13 28.75 5.57
CA VAL A 519 -6.56 27.53 6.13
C VAL A 519 -7.66 26.60 6.66
N ARG A 520 -7.62 25.34 6.23
CA ARG A 520 -8.60 24.32 6.60
C ARG A 520 -8.12 23.45 7.74
N ALA A 521 -6.82 23.24 7.85
CA ALA A 521 -6.22 22.50 8.95
C ALA A 521 -4.95 23.16 9.48
N LEU A 522 -4.87 23.31 10.81
CA LEU A 522 -3.69 23.80 11.50
C LEU A 522 -3.27 22.79 12.58
N ASN A 523 -2.00 22.35 12.52
CA ASN A 523 -1.37 21.64 13.62
C ASN A 523 -0.33 22.55 14.30
N ALA A 524 -0.67 22.96 15.52
CA ALA A 524 0.12 23.78 16.43
C ALA A 524 0.34 23.03 17.75
N THR A 525 0.53 21.71 17.69
CA THR A 525 0.82 20.88 18.87
C THR A 525 2.14 21.30 19.51
N ASP A 526 2.15 21.39 20.84
CA ASP A 526 3.36 21.61 21.66
C ASP A 526 4.23 22.80 21.22
N ILE A 527 3.61 23.90 20.82
CA ILE A 527 4.34 25.11 20.41
C ILE A 527 4.59 26.10 21.57
N GLY A 528 4.22 25.72 22.78
CA GLY A 528 4.43 26.51 23.99
C GLY A 528 3.57 27.77 24.13
N LEU A 529 2.33 27.81 23.60
CA LEU A 529 1.47 29.02 23.69
C LEU A 529 1.26 29.51 25.13
N GLY A 530 1.03 28.59 26.07
CA GLY A 530 0.69 28.93 27.46
C GLY A 530 -0.63 29.71 27.58
N THR A 531 -0.96 30.11 28.81
CA THR A 531 -2.20 30.85 29.11
C THR A 531 -2.28 32.19 28.35
N LEU A 532 -1.17 32.93 28.27
CA LEU A 532 -1.09 34.22 27.58
C LEU A 532 -1.29 34.07 26.07
N GLY A 533 -0.68 33.06 25.45
CA GLY A 533 -0.85 32.81 24.01
C GLY A 533 -2.30 32.48 23.65
N PHE A 534 -2.98 31.65 24.45
CA PHE A 534 -4.41 31.38 24.25
C PHE A 534 -5.29 32.60 24.49
N GLN A 535 -4.96 33.47 25.46
CA GLN A 535 -5.68 34.72 25.64
C GLN A 535 -5.57 35.62 24.41
N ILE A 536 -4.36 35.76 23.84
CA ILE A 536 -4.15 36.54 22.62
C ILE A 536 -4.90 35.92 21.43
N LEU A 537 -4.83 34.59 21.26
CA LEU A 537 -5.58 33.87 20.23
C LEU A 537 -7.09 34.10 20.37
N GLU A 538 -7.61 34.07 21.59
CA GLU A 538 -9.02 34.32 21.89
C GLU A 538 -9.42 35.77 21.53
N GLU A 539 -8.64 36.76 21.96
CA GLU A 539 -8.94 38.18 21.76
C GLU A 539 -8.79 38.62 20.30
N ALA A 540 -7.82 38.05 19.59
CA ALA A 540 -7.51 38.41 18.20
C ALA A 540 -8.18 37.49 17.16
N LEU A 541 -9.01 36.52 17.57
CA LEU A 541 -9.66 35.61 16.63
C LEU A 541 -10.55 36.38 15.64
N PRO A 542 -10.39 36.17 14.33
CA PRO A 542 -11.23 36.82 13.31
C PRO A 542 -12.71 36.47 13.45
N THR A 543 -13.56 37.29 12.82
CA THR A 543 -15.02 37.13 12.91
C THR A 543 -15.53 35.85 12.26
N GLU A 544 -14.82 35.37 11.24
CA GLU A 544 -15.08 34.12 10.53
C GLU A 544 -13.75 33.42 10.23
N VAL A 545 -13.75 32.11 10.35
CA VAL A 545 -12.57 31.26 10.16
C VAL A 545 -12.97 30.05 9.31
N ALA A 546 -12.21 29.76 8.25
CA ALA A 546 -12.51 28.66 7.31
C ALA A 546 -12.12 27.26 7.82
N LEU A 547 -11.57 27.20 9.03
CA LEU A 547 -10.94 26.03 9.63
C LEU A 547 -11.93 24.87 9.84
N SER A 548 -11.45 23.67 9.53
CA SER A 548 -12.17 22.41 9.73
C SER A 548 -11.50 21.51 10.78
N HIS A 549 -10.18 21.58 10.90
CA HIS A 549 -9.40 20.76 11.82
C HIS A 549 -8.37 21.63 12.53
N ILE A 550 -8.28 21.53 13.85
CA ILE A 550 -7.21 22.20 14.60
C ILE A 550 -6.65 21.27 15.67
N ASN A 551 -5.32 21.24 15.75
CA ASN A 551 -4.62 20.62 16.86
C ASN A 551 -3.81 21.68 17.61
N ILE A 552 -4.20 21.92 18.86
CA ILE A 552 -3.58 22.86 19.81
C ILE A 552 -3.15 22.10 21.07
N SER A 553 -2.99 20.78 20.99
CA SER A 553 -2.65 19.94 22.13
C SER A 553 -1.27 20.28 22.72
N LYS A 554 -1.05 19.90 23.98
CA LYS A 554 0.21 20.10 24.74
C LYS A 554 0.67 21.54 24.95
N ASN A 555 -0.18 22.55 24.71
CA ASN A 555 0.20 23.96 24.84
C ASN A 555 0.02 24.57 26.23
N ARG A 556 -0.40 23.78 27.24
CA ARG A 556 -0.55 24.21 28.65
C ARG A 556 -1.41 25.47 28.84
N GLY A 557 -2.49 25.61 28.06
CA GLY A 557 -3.32 26.82 28.05
C GLY A 557 -4.23 27.06 29.26
N GLY A 558 -4.43 26.06 30.12
CA GLY A 558 -5.38 26.14 31.23
C GLY A 558 -6.80 26.47 30.76
N ILE A 559 -7.55 27.21 31.58
CA ILE A 559 -8.91 27.66 31.22
C ILE A 559 -8.96 28.54 29.95
N ARG A 560 -7.86 29.25 29.61
CA ARG A 560 -7.80 30.09 28.40
C ARG A 560 -7.90 29.29 27.12
N ALA A 561 -7.39 28.06 27.10
CA ALA A 561 -7.59 27.16 25.96
C ALA A 561 -9.08 26.83 25.77
N ALA A 562 -9.85 26.64 26.85
CA ALA A 562 -11.29 26.40 26.77
C ALA A 562 -12.05 27.61 26.22
N TYR A 563 -11.71 28.83 26.66
CA TYR A 563 -12.30 30.06 26.12
C TYR A 563 -11.96 30.28 24.64
N PHE A 564 -10.72 30.00 24.23
CA PHE A 564 -10.34 30.02 22.82
C PHE A 564 -11.17 29.02 22.01
N VAL A 565 -11.28 27.76 22.46
CA VAL A 565 -12.07 26.72 21.77
C VAL A 565 -13.55 27.11 21.69
N SER A 566 -14.12 27.61 22.79
CA SER A 566 -15.49 28.15 22.84
C SER A 566 -15.72 29.21 21.77
N ARG A 567 -14.80 30.18 21.68
CA ARG A 567 -14.88 31.25 20.68
C ARG A 567 -14.67 30.73 19.26
N LEU A 568 -13.77 29.77 19.06
CA LEU A 568 -13.53 29.15 17.76
C LEU A 568 -14.75 28.40 17.23
N ILE A 569 -15.47 27.65 18.09
CA ILE A 569 -16.71 26.96 17.71
C ILE A 569 -17.75 27.96 17.16
N GLY A 570 -17.87 29.13 17.79
CA GLY A 570 -18.80 30.18 17.32
C GLY A 570 -18.35 30.93 16.06
N ARG A 571 -17.09 30.78 15.63
CA ARG A 571 -16.48 31.56 14.52
C ARG A 571 -16.09 30.69 13.32
N ALA A 572 -16.04 29.38 13.49
CA ALA A 572 -15.64 28.42 12.45
C ALA A 572 -16.80 27.46 12.12
N PRO A 573 -17.68 27.82 11.15
CA PRO A 573 -18.87 27.01 10.84
C PRO A 573 -18.54 25.65 10.23
N ASN A 574 -17.35 25.49 9.65
CA ASN A 574 -16.90 24.23 9.04
C ASN A 574 -16.08 23.36 10.00
N LEU A 575 -16.00 23.71 11.28
CA LEU A 575 -15.16 23.02 12.26
C LEU A 575 -15.68 21.61 12.55
N VAL A 576 -14.87 20.61 12.21
CA VAL A 576 -15.17 19.18 12.37
C VAL A 576 -14.46 18.61 13.59
N SER A 577 -13.20 19.00 13.82
CA SER A 577 -12.43 18.46 14.95
C SER A 577 -11.47 19.48 15.59
N VAL A 578 -11.40 19.40 16.91
CA VAL A 578 -10.48 20.16 17.76
C VAL A 578 -9.75 19.18 18.67
N ASN A 579 -8.43 19.09 18.53
CA ASN A 579 -7.59 18.40 19.50
C ASN A 579 -6.99 19.42 20.48
N ALA A 580 -7.52 19.44 21.71
CA ALA A 580 -7.04 20.27 22.81
C ALA A 580 -6.43 19.45 23.96
N ALA A 581 -6.03 18.20 23.71
CA ALA A 581 -5.45 17.31 24.72
C ALA A 581 -4.22 17.94 25.41
N ALA A 582 -3.95 17.56 26.66
CA ALA A 582 -2.79 18.01 27.42
C ALA A 582 -2.62 19.55 27.54
N ASN A 583 -3.73 20.30 27.57
CA ASN A 583 -3.73 21.76 27.83
C ASN A 583 -3.91 22.15 29.30
N LEU A 584 -3.96 21.18 30.22
CA LEU A 584 -4.21 21.43 31.66
C LEU A 584 -5.57 22.11 31.92
N LEU A 585 -6.61 21.69 31.20
CA LEU A 585 -7.97 22.23 31.33
C LEU A 585 -8.53 21.90 32.72
N PRO A 586 -8.90 22.91 33.55
CA PRO A 586 -9.56 22.65 34.83
C PRO A 586 -11.03 22.27 34.62
N PRO A 587 -11.73 21.69 35.62
CA PRO A 587 -13.11 21.19 35.47
C PRO A 587 -14.12 22.20 34.92
N GLU A 588 -13.96 23.49 35.25
CA GLU A 588 -14.81 24.60 34.79
C GLU A 588 -14.79 24.75 33.26
N SER A 589 -13.74 24.26 32.59
CA SER A 589 -13.63 24.25 31.13
C SER A 589 -14.77 23.49 30.46
N LEU A 590 -15.30 22.46 31.13
CA LEU A 590 -16.40 21.66 30.60
C LEU A 590 -17.65 22.51 30.40
N GLU A 591 -17.97 23.36 31.38
CA GLU A 591 -19.15 24.24 31.30
C GLU A 591 -19.00 25.24 30.15
N VAL A 592 -17.82 25.85 29.99
CA VAL A 592 -17.50 26.80 28.91
C VAL A 592 -17.72 26.17 27.53
N ILE A 593 -17.18 24.96 27.31
CA ILE A 593 -17.26 24.26 26.03
C ILE A 593 -18.70 23.79 25.77
N CYS A 594 -19.36 23.19 26.77
CA CYS A 594 -20.75 22.71 26.64
C CYS A 594 -21.72 23.85 26.30
N ASN A 595 -21.56 25.02 26.90
CA ASN A 595 -22.41 26.17 26.59
C ASN A 595 -22.23 26.64 25.15
N SER A 596 -21.02 26.56 24.61
CA SER A 596 -20.70 26.94 23.23
C SER A 596 -21.29 25.96 22.22
N LEU A 597 -21.18 24.66 22.50
CA LEU A 597 -21.76 23.61 21.65
C LEU A 597 -23.29 23.71 21.57
N LYS A 598 -23.97 24.09 22.66
CA LYS A 598 -25.43 24.32 22.67
C LYS A 598 -25.86 25.54 21.85
N GLN A 599 -24.98 26.51 21.67
CA GLN A 599 -25.25 27.72 20.89
C GLN A 599 -24.87 27.58 19.41
N GLY A 600 -23.98 26.63 19.09
CA GLY A 600 -23.51 26.34 17.74
C GLY A 600 -24.30 25.27 16.97
N THR A 601 -25.34 24.69 17.59
CA THR A 601 -26.39 23.89 16.93
C THR A 601 -27.63 24.74 16.72
#